data_AF-A0AAU8RR44-F1
#
_entry.id   AF-A0AAU8RR44-F1
#
_cell.length_a   1.000
_cell.length_b   1.000
_cell.length_c   1.000
_cell.angle_alpha   90.00
_cell.angle_beta   90.00
_cell.angle_gamma   90.00
#
_symmetry.space_group_name_H-M   'P 1'
#
loop_
_entity.id
_entity.type
_entity.pdbx_description
1 polymer ?
#
loop_
_entity_poly.entity_id
_entity_poly.type
_entity_poly.pdbx_seq_one_letter_code
_entity_poly.pdbx_strand_id
1 'polypeptide(L)'
;MKNLVYTFGIIATMTLSSVANAHVHPTDKSAKVETTNIKNVAPLSIAVAQSDLNTVKKFIEFGADIEVKTEVNGMTPLMYAARYNNVSMIKLLLDNGADKEAVSKMGFTASKYAELSGATVVSELLK
;
A
#
# COMPACT_ATOMS: atom_id res chain seq x y z
N MET A 1 -39.91 -5.00 30.89
CA MET A 1 -40.00 -5.04 29.42
C MET A 1 -38.66 -5.55 28.90
N LYS A 2 -38.68 -6.67 28.20
CA LYS A 2 -37.51 -7.30 27.57
C LYS A 2 -37.01 -6.39 26.44
N ASN A 3 -35.71 -6.37 26.18
CA ASN A 3 -35.12 -6.54 24.84
C ASN A 3 -33.59 -6.60 24.94
N LEU A 4 -33.14 -7.84 25.02
CA LEU A 4 -31.83 -8.34 24.68
C LEU A 4 -31.65 -8.23 23.16
N VAL A 5 -30.62 -7.53 22.67
CA VAL A 5 -30.10 -7.71 21.30
C VAL A 5 -28.57 -7.72 21.39
N TYR A 6 -28.02 -8.93 21.28
CA TYR A 6 -26.63 -9.16 20.92
C TYR A 6 -26.52 -9.10 19.40
N THR A 7 -25.70 -8.21 18.86
CA THR A 7 -25.18 -8.34 17.50
C THR A 7 -23.73 -7.85 17.44
N PHE A 8 -22.83 -8.80 17.21
CA PHE A 8 -21.45 -8.60 16.78
C PHE A 8 -21.40 -7.74 15.51
N GLY A 9 -20.44 -6.81 15.43
CA GLY A 9 -20.14 -6.10 14.18
C GLY A 9 -19.44 -4.78 14.40
N ILE A 10 -18.17 -4.73 13.98
CA ILE A 10 -17.30 -3.57 13.73
C ILE A 10 -18.06 -2.24 13.65
N ILE A 11 -17.77 -1.31 14.57
CA ILE A 11 -18.06 0.11 14.38
C ILE A 11 -16.81 0.92 14.72
N ALA A 12 -16.02 1.18 13.68
CA ALA A 12 -14.98 2.19 13.66
C ALA A 12 -15.65 3.57 13.67
N THR A 13 -15.74 4.20 14.82
CA THR A 13 -16.13 5.62 14.93
C THR A 13 -14.87 6.48 14.99
N MET A 14 -14.37 6.91 13.84
CA MET A 14 -13.40 8.02 13.76
C MET A 14 -14.17 9.33 13.73
N THR A 15 -14.20 10.04 14.86
CA THR A 15 -14.62 11.44 14.90
C THR A 15 -13.38 12.32 14.81
N LEU A 16 -13.22 13.09 13.72
CA LEU A 16 -12.31 14.23 13.68
C LEU A 16 -12.85 15.35 14.57
N SER A 17 -12.05 15.89 15.47
CA SER A 17 -12.14 17.31 15.85
C SER A 17 -10.84 17.81 16.48
N SER A 18 -10.51 19.03 16.07
CA SER A 18 -9.29 19.79 16.32
C SER A 18 -9.30 20.49 17.69
N VAL A 19 -8.10 20.85 18.16
CA VAL A 19 -7.75 21.81 19.23
C VAL A 19 -7.95 21.38 20.69
N ALA A 20 -6.84 21.16 21.40
CA ALA A 20 -6.56 21.81 22.69
C ALA A 20 -5.09 21.62 23.11
N ASN A 21 -4.41 22.74 23.29
CA ASN A 21 -3.08 22.91 23.87
C ASN A 21 -3.18 22.91 25.42
N ALA A 22 -2.42 22.08 26.14
CA ALA A 22 -2.01 22.33 27.53
C ALA A 22 -0.93 21.34 28.03
N HIS A 23 0.29 21.85 28.18
CA HIS A 23 1.09 21.78 29.41
C HIS A 23 1.22 20.44 30.18
N VAL A 24 2.28 19.66 29.90
CA VAL A 24 2.96 18.82 30.91
C VAL A 24 4.42 18.49 30.54
N HIS A 25 5.29 18.58 31.55
CA HIS A 25 6.75 18.43 31.57
C HIS A 25 7.20 16.94 31.44
N PRO A 26 8.48 16.65 31.08
CA PRO A 26 8.92 15.35 30.57
C PRO A 26 9.53 14.45 31.66
N THR A 27 9.19 13.16 31.64
CA THR A 27 10.07 12.00 31.95
C THR A 27 9.19 10.75 32.09
N ASP A 28 9.18 9.88 31.08
CA ASP A 28 9.49 8.45 31.27
C ASP A 28 9.36 7.66 29.97
N LYS A 29 10.38 6.81 29.74
CA LYS A 29 10.35 5.57 28.94
C LYS A 29 9.36 5.50 27.77
N SER A 30 9.82 5.95 26.62
CA SER A 30 9.73 5.16 25.39
C SER A 30 10.77 5.71 24.44
N ALA A 31 11.64 4.85 23.93
CA ALA A 31 12.51 5.21 22.84
C ALA A 31 11.61 5.76 21.73
N LYS A 32 11.65 7.08 21.54
CA LYS A 32 11.14 7.75 20.35
C LYS A 32 11.82 7.07 19.17
N VAL A 33 11.12 6.14 18.53
CA VAL A 33 11.31 5.96 17.10
C VAL A 33 10.81 7.26 16.52
N GLU A 34 11.72 8.22 16.41
CA GLU A 34 11.49 9.42 15.61
C GLU A 34 11.27 8.90 14.20
N THR A 35 10.01 8.70 13.84
CA THR A 35 9.55 8.48 12.48
C THR A 35 9.78 9.79 11.72
N THR A 36 11.05 10.07 11.52
CA THR A 36 11.56 11.20 10.75
C THR A 36 11.07 11.01 9.33
N ASN A 37 9.93 11.61 9.03
CA ASN A 37 9.68 12.28 7.76
C ASN A 37 9.99 11.47 6.47
N ILE A 38 9.79 10.14 6.48
CA ILE A 38 9.72 9.33 5.26
C ILE A 38 8.31 9.50 4.68
N LYS A 39 8.10 10.68 4.08
CA LYS A 39 7.02 11.08 3.18
C LYS A 39 6.15 9.90 2.71
N ASN A 40 5.07 9.61 3.43
CA ASN A 40 3.90 8.86 2.95
C ASN A 40 4.22 7.72 1.96
N VAL A 41 5.25 6.92 2.24
CA VAL A 41 5.66 5.86 1.32
C VAL A 41 4.72 4.72 1.61
N ALA A 42 3.75 4.52 0.70
CA ALA A 42 2.81 3.42 0.74
C ALA A 42 3.52 2.12 1.16
N PRO A 43 3.26 1.59 2.38
CA PRO A 43 4.01 0.46 2.93
C PRO A 43 4.00 -0.77 1.99
N LEU A 44 2.89 -0.97 1.28
CA LEU A 44 2.72 -2.01 0.27
C LEU A 44 3.73 -1.87 -0.89
N SER A 45 3.88 -0.68 -1.47
CA SER A 45 4.79 -0.44 -2.59
C SER A 45 6.25 -0.66 -2.22
N ILE A 46 6.64 -0.39 -0.97
CA ILE A 46 7.99 -0.71 -0.46
C ILE A 46 8.19 -2.22 -0.42
N ALA A 47 7.26 -2.96 0.19
CA ALA A 47 7.35 -4.41 0.28
C ALA A 47 7.41 -5.06 -1.10
N VAL A 48 6.65 -4.52 -2.07
CA VAL A 48 6.72 -4.92 -3.48
C VAL A 48 8.08 -4.64 -4.10
N ALA A 49 8.64 -3.45 -3.90
CA ALA A 49 9.96 -3.09 -4.42
C ALA A 49 11.08 -3.97 -3.80
N GLN A 50 10.90 -4.42 -2.56
CA GLN A 50 11.80 -5.35 -1.87
C GLN A 50 11.55 -6.83 -2.27
N SER A 51 10.53 -7.10 -3.11
CA SER A 51 10.11 -8.44 -3.49
C SER A 51 9.73 -9.35 -2.31
N ASP A 52 9.29 -8.78 -1.19
CA ASP A 52 8.86 -9.52 0.00
C ASP A 52 7.39 -9.95 -0.13
N LEU A 53 7.17 -11.10 -0.78
CA LEU A 53 5.83 -11.67 -0.99
C LEU A 53 5.07 -11.92 0.33
N ASN A 54 5.76 -12.29 1.41
CA ASN A 54 5.10 -12.61 2.67
C ASN A 54 4.56 -11.35 3.34
N THR A 55 5.34 -10.27 3.32
CA THR A 55 4.91 -8.97 3.85
C THR A 55 3.80 -8.37 2.98
N VAL A 56 3.88 -8.50 1.65
CA VAL A 56 2.81 -8.06 0.75
C VAL A 56 1.49 -8.78 1.03
N LYS A 57 1.51 -10.12 1.20
CA LYS A 57 0.32 -10.89 1.57
C LYS A 57 -0.30 -10.40 2.87
N LYS A 58 0.51 -10.22 3.93
CA LYS A 58 0.03 -9.70 5.22
C LYS A 58 -0.59 -8.31 5.09
N PHE A 59 0.02 -7.44 4.30
CA PHE A 59 -0.54 -6.10 4.08
C PHE A 59 -1.89 -6.15 3.36
N ILE A 60 -2.02 -6.99 2.33
CA ILE A 60 -3.31 -7.20 1.64
C ILE A 60 -4.35 -7.79 2.60
N GLU A 61 -3.98 -8.79 3.42
CA GLU A 61 -4.85 -9.38 4.45
C GLU A 61 -5.33 -8.34 5.49
N PHE A 62 -4.50 -7.35 5.81
CA PHE A 62 -4.87 -6.24 6.68
C PHE A 62 -5.62 -5.10 5.96
N GLY A 63 -5.99 -5.28 4.69
CA GLY A 63 -6.75 -4.31 3.92
C GLY A 63 -5.92 -3.14 3.39
N ALA A 64 -4.63 -3.36 3.13
CA ALA A 64 -3.83 -2.36 2.43
C ALA A 64 -4.42 -2.07 1.05
N ASP A 65 -4.41 -0.80 0.67
CA ASP A 65 -4.86 -0.34 -0.64
C ASP A 65 -3.92 -0.87 -1.74
N ILE A 66 -4.46 -1.76 -2.59
CA ILE A 66 -3.75 -2.39 -3.72
C ILE A 66 -3.40 -1.38 -4.82
N GLU A 67 -4.15 -0.28 -4.92
CA GLU A 67 -4.00 0.77 -5.94
C GLU A 67 -3.21 1.98 -5.44
N VAL A 68 -2.57 1.85 -4.28
CA VAL A 68 -1.88 2.96 -3.63
C VAL A 68 -0.81 3.57 -4.55
N LYS A 69 -0.91 4.86 -4.83
CA LYS A 69 0.04 5.56 -5.71
C LYS A 69 1.14 6.23 -4.91
N THR A 70 2.39 6.09 -5.37
CA THR A 70 3.51 6.82 -4.76
C THR A 70 3.45 8.31 -5.09
N GLU A 71 3.81 9.15 -4.12
CA GLU A 71 3.76 10.61 -4.30
C GLU A 71 4.71 11.12 -5.39
N VAL A 72 5.84 10.45 -5.60
CA VAL A 72 6.88 10.94 -6.52
C VAL A 72 6.44 10.76 -7.98
N ASN A 73 6.12 9.54 -8.38
CA ASN A 73 5.85 9.19 -9.78
C ASN A 73 4.41 8.71 -10.02
N GLY A 74 3.57 8.63 -8.99
CA GLY A 74 2.22 8.06 -9.08
C GLY A 74 2.21 6.58 -9.40
N MET A 75 3.26 5.84 -9.06
CA MET A 75 3.36 4.42 -9.39
C MET A 75 2.54 3.58 -8.43
N THR A 76 1.77 2.63 -8.96
CA THR A 76 1.06 1.61 -8.19
C THR A 76 2.01 0.45 -7.82
N PRO A 77 1.66 -0.40 -6.83
CA PRO A 77 2.36 -1.64 -6.54
C PRO A 77 2.62 -2.48 -7.80
N LEU A 78 1.63 -2.63 -8.67
CA LEU A 78 1.75 -3.43 -9.90
C LEU A 78 2.83 -2.88 -10.84
N MET A 79 2.96 -1.56 -10.97
CA MET A 79 4.01 -0.93 -11.77
C MET A 79 5.42 -1.19 -11.20
N TYR A 80 5.58 -1.22 -9.88
CA TYR A 80 6.85 -1.59 -9.26
C TYR A 80 7.20 -3.06 -9.54
N ALA A 81 6.25 -3.97 -9.34
CA ALA A 81 6.44 -5.38 -9.64
C ALA A 81 6.82 -5.60 -11.11
N ALA A 82 6.20 -4.83 -12.02
CA ALA A 82 6.49 -4.86 -13.45
C ALA A 82 7.89 -4.34 -13.79
N ARG A 83 8.29 -3.20 -13.21
CA ARG A 83 9.63 -2.62 -13.38
C ARG A 83 10.74 -3.60 -12.95
N TYR A 84 10.52 -4.36 -11.88
CA TYR A 84 11.48 -5.33 -11.35
C TYR A 84 11.34 -6.74 -11.92
N ASN A 85 10.53 -6.94 -12.97
CA ASN A 85 10.30 -8.24 -13.61
C ASN A 85 9.85 -9.35 -12.63
N ASN A 86 9.07 -9.02 -11.61
CA ASN A 86 8.67 -9.97 -10.58
C ASN A 86 7.30 -10.61 -10.89
N VAL A 87 7.34 -11.70 -11.65
CA VAL A 87 6.14 -12.45 -12.11
C VAL A 87 5.27 -12.91 -10.94
N SER A 88 5.87 -13.44 -9.88
CA SER A 88 5.11 -13.94 -8.71
C SER A 88 4.37 -12.82 -8.00
N MET A 89 4.99 -11.66 -7.88
CA MET A 89 4.37 -10.47 -7.29
C MET A 89 3.27 -9.92 -8.17
N ILE A 90 3.44 -9.89 -9.48
CA ILE A 90 2.40 -9.48 -10.43
C ILE A 90 1.16 -10.36 -10.28
N LYS A 91 1.33 -11.68 -10.29
CA LYS A 91 0.22 -12.62 -10.11
C LYS A 91 -0.51 -12.36 -8.80
N LEU A 92 0.23 -12.24 -7.69
CA LEU A 92 -0.36 -11.93 -6.39
C LEU A 92 -1.18 -10.63 -6.40
N LEU A 93 -0.66 -9.56 -7.01
CA LEU A 93 -1.36 -8.28 -7.06
C LEU A 93 -2.60 -8.34 -7.96
N LEU A 94 -2.50 -8.98 -9.14
CA LEU A 94 -3.64 -9.16 -10.05
C LEU A 94 -4.74 -10.04 -9.46
N ASP A 95 -4.37 -11.14 -8.78
CA ASP A 95 -5.32 -12.04 -8.09
C ASP A 95 -6.08 -11.30 -6.98
N ASN A 96 -5.52 -10.20 -6.45
CA ASN A 96 -6.14 -9.33 -5.45
C ASN A 96 -6.77 -8.07 -6.05
N GLY A 97 -7.00 -8.06 -7.37
CA GLY A 97 -7.77 -7.01 -8.05
C GLY A 97 -6.99 -5.76 -8.43
N ALA A 98 -5.65 -5.84 -8.51
CA ALA A 98 -4.86 -4.72 -9.01
C ALA A 98 -5.25 -4.36 -10.46
N ASP A 99 -5.41 -3.07 -10.73
CA ASP A 99 -5.75 -2.55 -12.06
C ASP A 99 -4.52 -2.52 -12.97
N LYS A 100 -4.53 -3.38 -14.00
CA LYS A 100 -3.47 -3.44 -15.00
C LYS A 100 -3.40 -2.21 -15.91
N GLU A 101 -4.50 -1.47 -16.05
CA GLU A 101 -4.62 -0.29 -16.90
C GLU A 101 -4.34 1.02 -16.14
N ALA A 102 -4.07 0.94 -14.83
CA ALA A 102 -3.70 2.11 -14.04
C ALA A 102 -2.48 2.82 -14.66
N VAL A 103 -2.51 4.15 -14.64
CA VAL A 103 -1.43 5.00 -15.17
C VAL A 103 -0.73 5.80 -14.07
N SER A 104 0.59 5.91 -14.22
CA SER A 104 1.44 6.74 -13.37
C SER A 104 1.34 8.23 -13.73
N LYS A 105 1.99 9.12 -12.95
CA LYS A 105 2.08 10.55 -13.29
C LYS A 105 2.81 10.81 -14.62
N MET A 106 3.59 9.84 -15.10
CA MET A 106 4.26 9.90 -16.40
C MET A 106 3.40 9.35 -17.54
N GLY A 107 2.18 8.89 -17.27
CA GLY A 107 1.29 8.30 -18.27
C GLY A 107 1.65 6.86 -18.66
N PHE A 108 2.42 6.15 -17.82
CA PHE A 108 2.86 4.78 -18.10
C PHE A 108 2.05 3.76 -17.29
N THR A 109 1.65 2.68 -17.95
CA THR A 109 1.05 1.49 -17.33
C THR A 109 2.12 0.54 -16.81
N ALA A 110 1.70 -0.48 -16.06
CA ALA A 110 2.61 -1.53 -15.60
C ALA A 110 3.32 -2.24 -16.78
N SER A 111 2.60 -2.55 -17.86
CA SER A 111 3.19 -3.13 -19.07
C SER A 111 4.26 -2.23 -19.66
N LYS A 112 4.02 -0.90 -19.70
CA LYS A 112 5.03 0.03 -20.23
C LYS A 112 6.31 0.07 -19.38
N TYR A 113 6.18 0.01 -18.05
CA TYR A 113 7.36 -0.07 -17.18
C TYR A 113 8.15 -1.37 -17.38
N ALA A 114 7.48 -2.49 -17.65
CA ALA A 114 8.13 -3.76 -17.96
C ALA A 114 8.89 -3.71 -19.29
N GLU A 115 8.30 -3.13 -20.34
CA GLU A 115 9.00 -2.92 -21.61
C GLU A 115 10.26 -2.08 -21.44
N LEU A 116 10.16 -0.96 -20.70
CA LEU A 116 11.28 -0.05 -20.48
C LEU A 116 12.40 -0.65 -19.64
N SER A 117 12.11 -1.64 -18.78
CA SER A 117 13.11 -2.36 -18.00
C SER A 117 13.67 -3.61 -18.68
N GLY A 118 13.18 -3.97 -19.87
CA GLY A 118 13.56 -5.20 -20.58
C GLY A 118 12.89 -6.46 -20.04
N ALA A 119 11.84 -6.33 -19.23
CA ALA A 119 11.06 -7.41 -18.64
C ALA A 119 10.04 -7.99 -19.63
N THR A 120 10.51 -8.65 -20.68
CA THR A 120 9.67 -9.15 -21.80
C THR A 120 8.59 -10.13 -21.37
N VAL A 121 8.90 -11.06 -20.46
CA VAL A 121 7.92 -12.04 -19.94
C VAL A 121 6.76 -11.34 -19.21
N VAL A 122 7.08 -10.31 -18.43
CA VAL A 122 6.09 -9.55 -17.69
C VAL A 122 5.28 -8.64 -18.60
N SER A 123 5.89 -8.02 -19.61
CA SER A 123 5.13 -7.21 -20.55
C SER A 123 4.13 -8.06 -21.32
N GLU A 124 4.47 -9.31 -21.67
CA GLU A 124 3.54 -10.27 -22.26
C GLU A 124 2.42 -10.69 -21.29
N LEU A 125 2.72 -10.88 -20.02
CA LEU A 125 1.72 -11.19 -18.99
C LEU A 125 0.71 -10.06 -18.77
N LEU A 126 1.11 -8.81 -19.02
CA LEU A 126 0.32 -7.61 -18.76
C LEU A 126 -0.36 -7.01 -20.01
N LYS A 127 -0.19 -7.62 -21.19
CA LYS A 127 -0.98 -7.29 -22.39
C LYS A 127 -2.43 -7.73 -22.17
#